data_AF-A0A813IYC0-F1
#
_entry.id   AF-A0A813IYC0-F1
#
_cell.length_a   1.000
_cell.length_b   1.000
_cell.length_c   1.000
_cell.angle_alpha   90.00
_cell.angle_beta   90.00
_cell.angle_gamma   90.00
#
_symmetry.space_group_name_H-M   'P 1'
#
loop_
_entity.id
_entity.type
_entity.pdbx_description
1 polymer ?
#
loop_
_entity_poly.entity_id
_entity_poly.type
_entity_poly.pdbx_seq_one_letter_code
_entity_poly.pdbx_strand_id
1 'polypeptide(L)'
;VLPRIRDSDPAFANAFVDVLQRLRKDVLRFIPDGDASHAAAAAKPALVGSCESWQIPRRHAETLSLAEFRRDFVRSGRPLIIEGLGPHLVSKQSCGLSRDFLSAHFGEKQVAVYRNFQDARLRKAGDEDEADLMRLSEALGELRKGGSSAEGLYLYDLPLPLQLPGLLEHIRLPRYFTHCYLQQTMRPNYKS
;
A
#
# COMPACT_ATOMS: atom_id res chain seq x y z
N VAL A 1 -4.64 -3.47 -13.25
CA VAL A 1 -4.33 -4.18 -11.98
C VAL A 1 -5.33 -5.30 -11.67
N LEU A 2 -6.62 -5.18 -12.04
CA LEU A 2 -7.62 -6.24 -11.85
C LEU A 2 -7.50 -7.56 -12.66
N PRO A 3 -6.87 -7.64 -13.85
CA PRO A 3 -6.93 -8.88 -14.65
C PRO A 3 -6.24 -10.07 -13.98
N ARG A 4 -5.09 -9.83 -13.33
CA ARG A 4 -4.32 -10.91 -12.71
C ARG A 4 -4.95 -11.46 -11.43
N ILE A 5 -5.85 -10.71 -10.79
CA ILE A 5 -6.56 -11.18 -9.60
C ILE A 5 -7.56 -12.26 -9.97
N ARG A 6 -8.22 -12.14 -11.13
CA ARG A 6 -9.19 -13.14 -11.62
C ARG A 6 -8.50 -14.45 -12.01
N ASP A 7 -7.30 -14.36 -12.56
CA ASP A 7 -6.48 -15.52 -12.92
C ASP A 7 -5.90 -16.23 -11.69
N SER A 8 -5.57 -15.49 -10.62
CA SER A 8 -4.98 -16.05 -9.40
C SER A 8 -6.00 -16.53 -8.36
N ASP A 9 -7.14 -15.85 -8.26
CA ASP A 9 -8.20 -16.16 -7.31
C ASP A 9 -9.57 -15.68 -7.86
N PRO A 10 -10.23 -16.51 -8.69
CA PRO A 10 -11.48 -16.14 -9.34
C PRO A 10 -12.64 -15.96 -8.34
N ALA A 11 -12.59 -16.65 -7.19
CA ALA A 11 -13.60 -16.53 -6.14
C ALA A 11 -13.53 -15.15 -5.47
N PHE A 12 -12.31 -14.71 -5.12
CA PHE A 12 -12.10 -13.37 -4.59
C PHE A 12 -12.46 -12.29 -5.62
N ALA A 13 -12.07 -12.46 -6.89
CA ALA A 13 -12.41 -11.51 -7.94
C ALA A 13 -13.93 -11.30 -8.07
N ASN A 14 -14.70 -12.39 -8.06
CA ASN A 14 -16.16 -12.33 -8.15
C ASN A 14 -16.77 -11.68 -6.89
N ALA A 15 -16.33 -12.09 -5.69
CA ALA A 15 -16.81 -11.49 -4.44
C ALA A 15 -16.48 -9.98 -4.35
N PHE A 16 -15.30 -9.58 -4.83
CA PHE A 16 -14.89 -8.18 -4.89
C PHE A 16 -15.74 -7.38 -5.87
N VAL A 17 -16.07 -7.94 -7.04
CA VAL A 17 -17.00 -7.31 -8.00
C VAL A 17 -18.39 -7.16 -7.39
N ASP A 18 -18.91 -8.17 -6.69
CA ASP A 18 -20.22 -8.10 -6.03
C ASP A 18 -20.26 -7.02 -4.94
N VAL A 19 -19.19 -6.90 -4.15
CA VAL A 19 -19.04 -5.83 -3.15
C VAL A 19 -19.01 -4.45 -3.82
N LEU A 20 -18.28 -4.31 -4.93
CA LEU A 20 -18.25 -3.06 -5.71
C LEU A 20 -19.61 -2.73 -6.33
N GLN A 21 -20.37 -3.72 -6.82
CA GLN A 21 -21.73 -3.52 -7.32
C GLN A 21 -22.68 -3.01 -6.23
N ARG A 22 -22.50 -3.48 -5.00
CA ARG A 22 -23.33 -3.07 -3.86
C ARG A 22 -22.96 -1.68 -3.34
N LEU A 23 -21.68 -1.36 -3.24
CA LEU A 23 -21.19 -0.16 -2.55
C LEU A 23 -20.85 1.00 -3.48
N ARG A 24 -20.44 0.74 -4.73
CA ARG A 24 -19.86 1.72 -5.66
C ARG A 24 -20.22 1.43 -7.12
N LYS A 25 -21.52 1.52 -7.44
CA LYS A 25 -22.05 1.33 -8.80
C LYS A 25 -21.40 2.24 -9.85
N ASP A 26 -20.95 3.43 -9.44
CA ASP A 26 -20.24 4.41 -10.26
C ASP A 26 -18.86 3.93 -10.76
N VAL A 27 -18.30 2.91 -10.11
CA VAL A 27 -16.96 2.36 -10.39
C VAL A 27 -17.01 1.19 -11.36
N LEU A 28 -18.19 0.57 -11.58
CA LEU A 28 -18.34 -0.62 -12.44
C LEU A 28 -17.91 -0.37 -13.90
N ARG A 29 -18.12 0.85 -14.41
CA ARG A 29 -17.67 1.26 -15.76
C ARG A 29 -16.14 1.23 -15.96
N PHE A 30 -15.36 1.07 -14.89
CA PHE A 30 -13.91 0.99 -14.94
C PHE A 30 -13.37 -0.45 -14.77
N ILE A 31 -14.26 -1.42 -14.56
CA ILE A 31 -13.89 -2.84 -14.57
C ILE A 31 -13.84 -3.24 -16.04
N PRO A 32 -12.65 -3.59 -16.59
CA PRO A 32 -12.57 -4.00 -17.98
C PRO A 32 -13.30 -5.34 -18.11
N ASP A 33 -14.28 -5.40 -19.00
CA ASP A 33 -14.72 -6.69 -19.54
C ASP A 33 -13.47 -7.33 -20.13
N GLY A 34 -13.11 -8.49 -19.58
CA GLY A 34 -11.86 -9.14 -19.89
C GLY A 34 -11.85 -9.49 -21.37
N ASP A 35 -11.23 -8.62 -22.18
CA ASP A 35 -10.41 -8.96 -23.33
C ASP A 35 -9.71 -7.71 -23.90
N ALA A 36 -8.40 -7.86 -24.15
CA ALA A 36 -7.59 -7.09 -25.12
C ALA A 36 -7.35 -5.57 -24.95
N SER A 37 -7.44 -4.95 -23.77
CA SER A 37 -7.15 -3.49 -23.62
C SER A 37 -6.01 -3.12 -22.66
N HIS A 38 -4.90 -3.88 -22.68
CA HIS A 38 -3.76 -3.60 -21.79
C HIS A 38 -2.77 -2.55 -22.26
N ALA A 39 -2.73 -2.21 -23.55
CA ALA A 39 -1.79 -1.23 -24.06
C ALA A 39 -2.25 0.23 -23.85
N ALA A 40 -3.57 0.50 -23.80
CA ALA A 40 -4.10 1.86 -23.71
C ALA A 40 -4.36 2.36 -22.28
N ALA A 41 -4.45 1.46 -21.29
CA ALA A 41 -4.78 1.81 -19.91
C ALA A 41 -3.59 2.41 -19.12
N ALA A 42 -2.35 2.27 -19.62
CA ALA A 42 -1.14 2.80 -18.98
C ALA A 42 -1.04 4.34 -18.99
N ALA A 43 -1.92 5.03 -19.74
CA ALA A 43 -1.84 6.49 -19.91
C ALA A 43 -2.89 7.29 -19.09
N LYS A 44 -3.80 6.64 -18.35
CA LYS A 44 -4.89 7.36 -17.66
C LYS A 44 -4.51 7.71 -16.20
N PRO A 45 -4.59 8.98 -15.77
CA PRO A 45 -4.24 9.40 -14.41
C PRO A 45 -5.17 8.78 -13.36
N ALA A 46 -4.64 8.52 -12.16
CA ALA A 46 -5.44 8.04 -11.04
C ALA A 46 -6.12 9.22 -10.35
N LEU A 47 -7.41 9.08 -10.03
CA LEU A 47 -8.20 10.06 -9.27
C LEU A 47 -8.08 9.75 -7.78
N VAL A 48 -7.79 10.76 -6.95
CA VAL A 48 -7.75 10.65 -5.48
C VAL A 48 -8.64 11.72 -4.86
N GLY A 49 -9.65 11.31 -4.09
CA GLY A 49 -10.52 12.20 -3.29
C GLY A 49 -11.88 12.52 -3.92
N SER A 50 -12.71 13.25 -3.16
CA SER A 50 -14.02 13.77 -3.56
C SER A 50 -13.94 15.10 -4.34
N CYS A 51 -12.73 15.60 -4.63
CA CYS A 51 -12.53 16.73 -5.53
C CYS A 51 -12.37 16.21 -6.96
N GLU A 52 -13.30 16.57 -7.84
CA GLU A 52 -13.42 16.10 -9.23
C GLU A 52 -12.23 16.36 -10.18
N SER A 53 -11.07 16.86 -9.73
CA SER A 53 -10.06 17.36 -10.69
C SER A 53 -8.59 17.13 -10.35
N TRP A 54 -8.23 16.50 -9.22
CA TRP A 54 -6.82 16.22 -8.94
C TRP A 54 -6.36 14.97 -9.69
N GLN A 55 -5.86 15.18 -10.91
CA GLN A 55 -5.20 14.14 -11.70
C GLN A 55 -3.75 14.01 -11.25
N ILE A 56 -3.41 12.93 -10.55
CA ILE A 56 -2.02 12.64 -10.20
C ILE A 56 -1.35 12.01 -11.42
N PRO A 57 -0.25 12.61 -11.94
CA PRO A 57 0.45 12.05 -13.08
C PRO A 57 1.01 10.66 -12.74
N ARG A 58 1.06 9.80 -13.76
CA ARG A 58 1.62 8.44 -13.67
C ARG A 58 2.80 8.35 -14.61
N ARG A 59 3.93 7.81 -14.13
CA ARG A 59 5.13 7.62 -14.95
C ARG A 59 5.73 6.25 -14.68
N HIS A 60 6.12 5.54 -15.73
CA HIS A 60 6.76 4.24 -15.60
C HIS A 60 8.22 4.40 -15.15
N ALA A 61 8.66 3.55 -14.20
CA ALA A 61 9.99 3.63 -13.61
C ALA A 61 11.13 3.46 -14.65
N GLU A 62 10.89 2.75 -15.74
CA GLU A 62 11.87 2.59 -16.84
C GLU A 62 12.09 3.89 -17.62
N THR A 63 11.04 4.71 -17.75
CA THR A 63 11.05 5.96 -18.53
C THR A 63 11.33 7.21 -17.70
N LEU A 64 11.16 7.12 -16.38
CA LEU A 64 11.37 8.24 -15.46
C LEU A 64 12.82 8.26 -14.98
N SER A 65 13.61 9.22 -15.43
CA SER A 65 14.97 9.38 -14.91
C SER A 65 14.98 9.95 -13.50
N LEU A 66 16.06 9.70 -12.74
CA LEU A 66 16.24 10.30 -11.41
C LEU A 66 16.34 11.84 -11.47
N ALA A 67 17.00 12.37 -12.49
CA ALA A 67 17.16 13.80 -12.69
C ALA A 67 15.81 14.47 -12.94
N GLU A 68 14.99 13.88 -13.82
CA GLU A 68 13.64 14.33 -14.10
C GLU A 68 12.75 14.25 -12.85
N PHE A 69 12.75 13.10 -12.15
CA PHE A 69 12.00 12.92 -10.91
C PHE A 69 12.31 14.04 -9.89
N ARG A 70 13.59 14.33 -9.68
CA ARG A 70 14.04 15.35 -8.73
C ARG A 70 13.65 16.77 -9.15
N ARG A 71 13.89 17.11 -10.42
CA ARG A 71 13.64 18.45 -10.95
C ARG A 71 12.14 18.76 -10.97
N ASP A 72 11.34 17.82 -11.44
CA ASP A 72 9.95 18.09 -11.83
C ASP A 72 8.93 17.75 -10.75
N PHE A 73 9.27 16.87 -9.80
CA PHE A 73 8.35 16.38 -8.76
C PHE A 73 8.85 16.66 -7.34
N VAL A 74 10.10 16.34 -7.01
CA VAL A 74 10.62 16.57 -5.65
C VAL A 74 10.76 18.06 -5.37
N ARG A 75 11.48 18.80 -6.23
CA ARG A 75 11.73 20.24 -6.04
C ARG A 75 10.46 21.08 -6.08
N SER A 76 9.47 20.66 -6.87
CA SER A 76 8.20 21.36 -7.04
C SER A 76 7.13 20.94 -6.02
N GLY A 77 7.40 19.92 -5.18
CA GLY A 77 6.43 19.36 -4.24
C GLY A 77 5.21 18.74 -4.93
N ARG A 78 5.33 18.33 -6.20
CA ARG A 78 4.20 17.80 -6.98
C ARG A 78 4.05 16.29 -6.77
N PRO A 79 2.84 15.78 -6.49
CA PRO A 79 2.61 14.36 -6.33
C PRO A 79 2.79 13.61 -7.67
N LEU A 80 3.25 12.37 -7.58
CA LEU A 80 3.48 11.48 -8.71
C LEU A 80 3.22 10.03 -8.30
N ILE A 81 2.60 9.26 -9.20
CA ILE A 81 2.55 7.80 -9.10
C ILE A 81 3.65 7.22 -10.00
N ILE A 82 4.59 6.49 -9.41
CA ILE A 82 5.64 5.79 -10.16
C ILE A 82 5.24 4.33 -10.34
N GLU A 83 5.01 3.93 -11.58
CA GLU A 83 4.60 2.58 -11.96
C GLU A 83 5.81 1.70 -12.27
N GLY A 84 5.62 0.37 -12.31
CA GLY A 84 6.70 -0.56 -12.66
C GLY A 84 7.72 -0.80 -11.55
N LEU A 85 7.49 -0.29 -10.33
CA LEU A 85 8.41 -0.46 -9.21
C LEU A 85 8.35 -1.83 -8.53
N GLY A 86 7.29 -2.62 -8.74
CA GLY A 86 7.06 -3.89 -8.03
C GLY A 86 8.29 -4.80 -7.95
N PRO A 87 8.92 -5.16 -9.08
CA PRO A 87 10.12 -6.00 -9.09
C PRO A 87 11.34 -5.39 -8.37
N HIS A 88 11.36 -4.07 -8.18
CA HIS A 88 12.43 -3.34 -7.49
C HIS A 88 12.15 -3.11 -6.00
N LEU A 89 10.91 -3.30 -5.54
CA LEU A 89 10.46 -3.03 -4.19
C LEU A 89 10.51 -4.27 -3.29
N VAL A 90 10.15 -5.42 -3.85
CA VAL A 90 9.91 -6.65 -3.08
C VAL A 90 10.59 -7.84 -3.74
N SER A 91 11.16 -8.73 -2.93
CA SER A 91 11.79 -9.95 -3.45
C SER A 91 10.74 -10.89 -4.03
N LYS A 92 11.11 -11.67 -5.06
CA LYS A 92 10.18 -12.66 -5.67
C LYS A 92 9.67 -13.68 -4.65
N GLN A 93 10.52 -14.07 -3.70
CA GLN A 93 10.20 -15.04 -2.63
C GLN A 93 9.09 -14.55 -1.71
N SER A 94 8.95 -13.23 -1.56
CA SER A 94 7.93 -12.65 -0.70
C SER A 94 6.54 -12.62 -1.33
N CYS A 95 6.40 -13.03 -2.60
CA CYS A 95 5.14 -13.01 -3.34
C CYS A 95 4.42 -11.64 -3.27
N GLY A 96 5.19 -10.54 -3.24
CA GLY A 96 4.63 -9.21 -3.09
C GLY A 96 4.15 -8.88 -1.67
N LEU A 97 4.75 -9.49 -0.65
CA LEU A 97 4.29 -9.44 0.74
C LEU A 97 2.84 -9.93 0.88
N SER A 98 2.52 -11.06 0.25
CA SER A 98 1.16 -11.62 0.31
C SER A 98 0.75 -11.95 1.74
N ARG A 99 -0.57 -12.03 1.99
CA ARG A 99 -1.10 -12.41 3.31
C ARG A 99 -0.59 -13.78 3.74
N ASP A 100 -0.54 -14.74 2.82
CA ASP A 100 -0.04 -16.09 3.11
C ASP A 100 1.45 -16.07 3.46
N PHE A 101 2.27 -15.30 2.74
CA PHE A 101 3.67 -15.11 3.07
C PHE A 101 3.84 -14.48 4.46
N LEU A 102 3.13 -13.38 4.73
CA LEU A 102 3.20 -12.71 6.03
C LEU A 102 2.75 -13.60 7.18
N SER A 103 1.67 -14.37 6.99
CA SER A 103 1.19 -15.33 7.98
C SER A 103 2.18 -16.47 8.21
N ALA A 104 2.79 -17.02 7.15
CA ALA A 104 3.72 -18.14 7.27
C ALA A 104 5.05 -17.75 7.94
N HIS A 105 5.57 -16.55 7.65
CA HIS A 105 6.89 -16.12 8.11
C HIS A 105 6.85 -15.26 9.37
N PHE A 106 5.74 -14.55 9.61
CA PHE A 106 5.63 -13.57 10.69
C PHE A 106 4.33 -13.70 11.49
N GLY A 107 3.51 -14.73 11.25
CA GLY A 107 2.18 -14.87 11.84
C GLY A 107 2.16 -14.83 13.37
N GLU A 108 3.17 -15.42 14.03
CA GLU A 108 3.26 -15.50 15.49
C GLU A 108 3.69 -14.18 16.17
N LYS A 109 4.04 -13.15 15.37
CA LYS A 109 4.44 -11.85 15.90
C LYS A 109 3.22 -11.12 16.46
N GLN A 110 3.36 -10.62 17.68
CA GLN A 110 2.37 -9.75 18.31
C GLN A 110 2.44 -8.38 17.65
N VAL A 111 1.29 -7.86 17.23
CA VAL A 111 1.14 -6.58 16.55
C VAL A 111 0.02 -5.79 17.21
N ALA A 112 0.20 -4.47 17.28
CA ALA A 112 -0.81 -3.55 17.74
C ALA A 112 -1.84 -3.30 16.62
N VAL A 113 -3.11 -3.51 16.94
CA VAL A 113 -4.22 -3.38 15.99
C VAL A 113 -5.31 -2.53 16.60
N TYR A 114 -5.75 -1.52 15.84
CA TYR A 114 -6.92 -0.74 16.18
C TYR A 114 -8.17 -1.34 15.59
N ARG A 115 -9.25 -1.31 16.38
CA ARG A 115 -10.60 -1.56 15.91
C ARG A 115 -11.30 -0.22 15.73
N ASN A 116 -12.22 -0.14 14.77
CA ASN A 116 -13.00 1.06 14.50
C ASN A 116 -12.13 2.30 14.20
N PHE A 117 -11.01 2.14 13.49
CA PHE A 117 -10.11 3.25 13.13
C PHE A 117 -10.83 4.40 12.39
N GLN A 118 -11.94 4.11 11.70
CA GLN A 118 -12.77 5.13 11.06
C GLN A 118 -13.48 6.04 12.07
N ASP A 119 -13.91 5.49 13.20
CA ASP A 119 -14.58 6.22 14.28
C ASP A 119 -13.57 6.97 15.16
N ALA A 120 -12.35 6.45 15.31
CA ALA A 120 -11.26 7.11 16.04
C ALA A 120 -10.97 8.53 15.51
N ARG A 121 -11.10 8.77 14.19
CA ARG A 121 -10.94 10.10 13.59
C ARG A 121 -12.00 11.13 13.99
N LEU A 122 -13.16 10.67 14.48
CA LEU A 122 -14.27 11.52 14.93
C LEU A 122 -14.27 11.73 16.45
N ARG A 123 -13.44 10.99 17.20
CA ARG A 123 -13.33 11.12 18.66
C ARG A 123 -12.52 12.36 19.04
N LYS A 124 -12.90 12.99 20.16
CA LYS A 124 -12.22 14.17 20.70
C LYS A 124 -10.85 13.75 21.25
N ALA A 125 -9.86 14.65 21.14
CA ALA A 125 -8.56 14.49 21.77
C ALA A 125 -8.72 14.22 23.28
N GLY A 126 -8.44 12.99 23.71
CA GLY A 126 -8.62 12.55 25.10
C GLY A 126 -9.16 11.13 25.25
N ASP A 127 -9.82 10.57 24.23
CA ASP A 127 -10.06 9.13 24.18
C ASP A 127 -8.75 8.46 23.76
N GLU A 128 -8.12 7.71 24.67
CA GLU A 128 -6.98 6.88 24.33
C GLU A 128 -7.44 5.84 23.32
N ASP A 129 -6.89 5.88 22.11
CA ASP A 129 -7.07 4.79 21.16
C ASP A 129 -6.45 3.54 21.78
N GLU A 130 -7.29 2.63 22.27
CA GLU A 130 -6.85 1.38 22.86
C GLU A 130 -6.43 0.44 21.73
N ALA A 131 -5.12 0.17 21.63
CA ALA A 131 -4.57 -0.78 20.69
C ALA A 131 -4.66 -2.19 21.27
N ASP A 132 -5.34 -3.09 20.57
CA ASP A 132 -5.33 -4.51 20.90
C ASP A 132 -4.00 -5.12 20.43
N LEU A 133 -3.35 -5.91 21.30
CA LEU A 133 -2.26 -6.77 20.87
C LEU A 133 -2.83 -8.12 20.41
N MET A 134 -2.53 -8.50 19.17
CA MET A 134 -2.91 -9.82 18.63
C MET A 134 -1.83 -10.37 17.72
N ARG A 135 -1.92 -11.66 17.38
CA ARG A 135 -0.99 -12.25 16.41
C ARG A 135 -1.24 -11.69 15.02
N LEU A 136 -0.19 -11.48 14.25
CA LEU A 136 -0.32 -11.04 12.86
C LEU A 136 -1.17 -12.02 12.03
N SER A 137 -1.03 -13.33 12.26
CA SER A 137 -1.88 -14.34 11.60
C SER A 137 -3.35 -14.20 11.94
N GLU A 138 -3.70 -13.86 13.17
CA GLU A 138 -5.07 -13.60 13.62
C GLU A 138 -5.63 -12.35 12.93
N ALA A 139 -4.88 -11.25 12.93
CA ALA A 139 -5.28 -10.01 12.25
C ALA A 139 -5.50 -10.22 10.75
N LEU A 140 -4.59 -10.93 10.08
CA LEU A 140 -4.72 -11.27 8.66
C LEU A 140 -5.90 -12.22 8.40
N GLY A 141 -6.19 -13.11 9.35
CA GLY A 141 -7.34 -14.00 9.32
C GLY A 141 -8.65 -13.24 9.38
N GLU A 142 -8.79 -12.27 10.31
CA GLU A 142 -9.96 -11.40 10.39
C GLU A 142 -10.15 -10.59 9.10
N LEU A 143 -9.09 -9.97 8.57
CA LEU A 143 -9.12 -9.27 7.27
C LEU A 143 -9.46 -10.16 6.08
N ARG A 144 -9.28 -11.48 6.19
CA ARG A 144 -9.65 -12.46 5.15
C ARG A 144 -11.12 -12.85 5.27
N LYS A 145 -11.63 -13.07 6.49
CA LYS A 145 -13.04 -13.40 6.74
C LYS A 145 -13.96 -12.24 6.33
N GLY A 146 -13.50 -11.00 6.52
CA GLY A 146 -14.31 -9.82 6.26
C GLY A 146 -15.45 -9.67 7.26
N GLY A 147 -16.40 -8.79 6.95
CA GLY A 147 -17.52 -8.48 7.84
C GLY A 147 -17.17 -7.46 8.92
N SER A 148 -18.05 -7.31 9.90
CA SER A 148 -17.98 -6.24 10.90
C SER A 148 -16.74 -6.33 11.81
N SER A 149 -16.13 -7.51 11.97
CA SER A 149 -14.89 -7.66 12.75
C SER A 149 -13.63 -7.19 12.01
N ALA A 150 -13.67 -7.17 10.66
CA ALA A 150 -12.61 -6.66 9.81
C ALA A 150 -12.78 -5.17 9.47
N GLU A 151 -14.01 -4.66 9.59
CA GLU A 151 -14.34 -3.27 9.30
C GLU A 151 -13.68 -2.34 10.32
N GLY A 152 -12.89 -1.39 9.82
CA GLY A 152 -12.12 -0.48 10.68
C GLY A 152 -10.93 -1.13 11.40
N LEU A 153 -10.60 -2.40 11.11
CA LEU A 153 -9.40 -3.05 11.61
C LEU A 153 -8.17 -2.46 10.93
N TYR A 154 -7.24 -1.92 11.71
CA TYR A 154 -6.04 -1.24 11.21
C TYR A 154 -4.82 -1.65 12.00
N LEU A 155 -3.82 -2.22 11.32
CA LEU A 155 -2.51 -2.48 11.92
C LEU A 155 -1.79 -1.15 12.11
N TYR A 156 -1.51 -0.78 13.36
CA TYR A 156 -0.87 0.50 13.66
C TYR A 156 0.60 0.51 13.26
N ASP A 157 1.18 1.71 13.15
CA ASP A 157 2.56 1.95 12.72
C ASP A 157 3.55 1.01 13.40
N LEU A 158 3.93 -0.02 12.64
CA LEU A 158 4.83 -1.07 13.06
C LEU A 158 6.26 -0.62 12.72
N PRO A 159 7.14 -0.37 13.71
CA PRO A 159 8.54 -0.13 13.42
C PRO A 159 9.16 -1.43 12.87
N LEU A 160 9.08 -1.61 11.54
CA LEU A 160 9.50 -2.83 10.84
C LEU A 160 10.91 -3.30 11.24
N PRO A 161 11.92 -2.43 11.36
CA PRO A 161 13.26 -2.86 11.77
C PRO A 161 13.31 -3.49 13.16
N LEU A 162 12.41 -3.10 14.07
CA LEU A 162 12.37 -3.60 15.44
C LEU A 162 11.50 -4.85 15.56
N GLN A 163 10.31 -4.83 14.93
CA GLN A 163 9.31 -5.88 15.15
C GLN A 163 9.39 -6.99 14.10
N LEU A 164 9.72 -6.65 12.85
CA LEU A 164 9.82 -7.59 11.73
C LEU A 164 11.16 -7.43 10.98
N PRO A 165 12.33 -7.59 11.65
CA PRO A 165 13.63 -7.37 11.01
C PRO A 165 13.85 -8.25 9.77
N GLY A 166 13.40 -9.51 9.80
CA GLY A 166 13.50 -10.42 8.65
C GLY A 166 12.69 -9.97 7.43
N LEU A 167 11.65 -9.13 7.61
CA LEU A 167 10.90 -8.56 6.50
C LEU A 167 11.77 -7.62 5.66
N LEU A 168 12.79 -6.99 6.26
CA LEU A 168 13.70 -6.08 5.57
C LEU A 168 14.58 -6.78 4.54
N GLU A 169 14.79 -8.10 4.65
CA GLU A 169 15.49 -8.89 3.64
C GLU A 169 14.69 -8.97 2.32
N HIS A 170 13.38 -8.73 2.41
CA HIS A 170 12.45 -8.82 1.29
C HIS A 170 12.05 -7.46 0.73
N ILE A 171 12.36 -6.36 1.41
CA ILE A 171 11.98 -4.99 1.01
C ILE A 171 13.21 -4.23 0.57
N ARG A 172 13.09 -3.46 -0.52
CA ARG A 172 14.16 -2.62 -1.05
C ARG A 172 13.68 -1.19 -1.21
N LEU A 173 14.58 -0.24 -0.95
CA LEU A 173 14.33 1.18 -1.18
C LEU A 173 14.47 1.49 -2.68
N PRO A 174 13.45 2.08 -3.33
CA PRO A 174 13.58 2.49 -4.72
C PRO A 174 14.67 3.55 -4.91
N ARG A 175 15.33 3.52 -6.07
CA ARG A 175 16.37 4.49 -6.45
C ARG A 175 15.97 5.97 -6.29
N TYR A 176 14.68 6.27 -6.39
CA TYR A 176 14.13 7.62 -6.27
C TYR A 176 14.27 8.19 -4.84
N PHE A 177 14.40 7.31 -3.83
CA PHE A 177 14.41 7.65 -2.41
C PHE A 177 15.73 7.34 -1.71
N THR A 178 16.72 6.76 -2.40
CA THR A 178 18.05 6.44 -1.82
C THR A 178 18.82 7.67 -1.35
N HIS A 179 18.45 8.85 -1.83
CA HIS A 179 19.10 10.11 -1.49
C HIS A 179 18.56 10.75 -0.19
N CYS A 180 17.99 9.95 0.71
CA CYS A 180 17.39 10.44 1.96
C CYS A 180 18.37 11.34 2.73
N TYR A 181 18.14 12.65 2.66
CA TYR A 181 19.02 13.68 3.24
C TYR A 181 19.09 13.60 4.78
N LEU A 182 18.09 13.00 5.43
CA LEU A 182 18.07 12.78 6.88
C LEU A 182 19.22 11.87 7.35
N GLN A 183 19.68 10.94 6.51
CA GLN A 183 20.85 10.11 6.81
C GLN A 183 22.16 10.89 6.65
N GLN A 184 22.18 11.97 5.87
CA GLN A 184 23.37 12.81 5.66
C GLN A 184 23.53 13.90 6.74
N THR A 185 22.44 14.29 7.40
CA THR A 185 22.46 15.26 8.51
C THR A 185 22.82 14.64 9.87
N MET A 186 22.91 13.31 9.97
CA MET A 186 23.47 12.62 11.15
C MET A 186 25.01 12.52 11.11
N ARG A 187 25.70 13.53 10.57
CA ARG A 187 27.10 13.70 10.89
C ARG A 187 27.15 14.35 12.27
N PRO A 188 27.74 13.71 13.30
CA PRO A 188 27.98 14.39 14.55
C PRO A 188 28.84 15.61 14.26
N ASN A 189 28.42 16.78 14.76
CA ASN A 189 29.27 17.95 14.84
C ASN A 189 30.42 17.64 15.80
N TYR A 190 31.38 16.80 15.40
CA TYR A 190 32.69 16.76 16.02
C TYR A 190 33.37 18.06 15.62
N LYS A 191 33.31 19.04 16.51
CA LYS A 191 34.08 20.27 16.40
C LYS A 191 35.56 19.88 16.43
N SER A 192 36.26 20.21 15.35
CA SER A 192 37.72 20.31 15.26
C SER A 192 38.23 21.48 16.10
#